data_AF-A0A126QK61-F1
#
_entry.id   AF-A0A126QK61-F1
#
_cell.length_a   1.000
_cell.length_b   1.000
_cell.length_c   1.000
_cell.angle_alpha   90.00
_cell.angle_beta   90.00
_cell.angle_gamma   90.00
#
_symmetry.space_group_name_H-M   'P 1'
#
loop_
_entity.id
_entity.type
_entity.pdbx_description
1 polymer ?
#
loop_
_entity_poly.entity_id
_entity_poly.type
_entity_poly.pdbx_seq_one_letter_code
_entity_poly.pdbx_strand_id
1 'polypeptide(L)'
;MSFGSMYVGATGVIAHSQGMQVLANNLANVNTIGYRRSELLFGDLISQQMGSGGAQYDSGVFRTSQIGKGVGVSTIRPSFNEGSLENTNAVTDLALSGEGFFGVSDPSMGGTGATHYTRAGSFRFNNDAYLVDAAGFRLQGYAYDQETGQWDTAVSDIRLPYEDVIVDGETARVVRSEPVATNSVEVVANLDHSATEVFSSTDNPFFSMLEAYNGSQSNAATPFGDTEPQYSTAMDVFDAEGNSYEMTVYYDPVNPDTLSNAVPGYSYWEYVIAMPGDADGSAAYGTSGAGLAGMGVLTFNSRGALVNQSAFSLDPSASGDPKDLASWVPATFDEEGLPQFNFTFGADGQSTGEVSTIGYDFGVNSQSSSWRSHGTGSAATLGTDADLLPEMADMDRDARVTTSFAQPSFTGYYNQDGYTWGYLNYLSVDEEGILSGHFSNGQTEELYQVGVYKFNSPWGLSRDGHTNFVATEASGGAIEGVAGDRGRGTINQNSLESSNVDMADEFSNMIVTQRGYQANTKVITTADTMLNTLISVKR
;
A
#
# COMPACT_ATOMS: atom_id res chain seq x y z
N MET A 1 -38.13 -63.07 6.60
CA MET A 1 -36.66 -63.26 6.72
C MET A 1 -35.93 -62.80 5.46
N SER A 2 -36.23 -63.31 4.26
CA SER A 2 -35.41 -63.04 3.05
C SER A 2 -35.47 -61.60 2.48
N PHE A 3 -36.64 -60.94 2.46
CA PHE A 3 -36.74 -59.57 1.90
C PHE A 3 -36.00 -58.51 2.73
N GLY A 4 -35.94 -58.67 4.06
CA GLY A 4 -35.23 -57.74 4.94
C GLY A 4 -33.71 -57.79 4.76
N SER A 5 -33.14 -58.98 4.59
CA SER A 5 -31.69 -59.12 4.35
C SER A 5 -31.28 -58.63 2.96
N MET A 6 -32.13 -58.80 1.94
CA MET A 6 -31.89 -58.22 0.61
C MET A 6 -31.96 -56.69 0.64
N TYR A 7 -32.91 -56.11 1.38
CA TYR A 7 -33.02 -54.66 1.53
C TYR A 7 -31.81 -54.05 2.25
N VAL A 8 -31.37 -54.66 3.35
CA VAL A 8 -30.15 -54.25 4.06
C VAL A 8 -28.92 -54.36 3.15
N GLY A 9 -28.79 -55.45 2.39
CA GLY A 9 -27.72 -55.60 1.40
C GLY A 9 -27.78 -54.52 0.30
N ALA A 10 -28.96 -54.22 -0.24
CA ALA A 10 -29.14 -53.22 -1.29
C ALA A 10 -28.81 -51.79 -0.82
N THR A 11 -29.25 -51.40 0.38
CA THR A 11 -28.92 -50.10 0.97
C THR A 11 -27.40 -49.95 1.19
N GLY A 12 -26.72 -51.01 1.65
CA GLY A 12 -25.27 -51.02 1.76
C GLY A 12 -24.52 -50.96 0.43
N VAL A 13 -25.04 -51.58 -0.64
CA VAL A 13 -24.49 -51.45 -2.01
C VAL A 13 -24.59 -50.00 -2.50
N ILE A 14 -25.75 -49.36 -2.31
CA ILE A 14 -25.98 -47.96 -2.72
C ILE A 14 -25.07 -47.00 -1.92
N ALA A 15 -25.02 -47.16 -0.60
CA ALA A 15 -24.21 -46.31 0.26
C ALA A 15 -22.71 -46.41 -0.06
N HIS A 16 -22.18 -47.62 -0.28
CA HIS A 16 -20.79 -47.79 -0.71
C HIS A 16 -20.56 -47.32 -2.15
N SER A 17 -21.55 -47.39 -3.05
CA SER A 17 -21.42 -46.82 -4.40
C SER A 17 -21.25 -45.30 -4.35
N GLN A 18 -22.03 -44.62 -3.52
CA GLN A 18 -21.87 -43.17 -3.27
C GLN A 18 -20.52 -42.87 -2.59
N GLY A 19 -20.11 -43.69 -1.63
CA GLY A 19 -18.77 -43.64 -1.02
C GLY A 19 -17.65 -43.69 -2.05
N MET A 20 -17.70 -44.65 -2.98
CA MET A 20 -16.71 -44.76 -4.06
C MET A 20 -16.69 -43.54 -4.97
N GLN A 21 -17.85 -42.93 -5.28
CA GLN A 21 -17.91 -41.71 -6.08
C GLN A 21 -17.23 -40.53 -5.40
N VAL A 22 -17.45 -40.35 -4.09
CA VAL A 22 -16.81 -39.27 -3.31
C VAL A 22 -15.29 -39.46 -3.26
N LEU A 23 -14.82 -40.67 -2.96
CA LEU A 23 -13.39 -41.00 -2.92
C LEU A 23 -12.74 -40.85 -4.31
N ALA A 24 -13.41 -41.28 -5.37
CA ALA A 24 -12.94 -41.10 -6.74
C ALA A 24 -12.83 -39.61 -7.12
N ASN A 25 -13.81 -38.80 -6.72
CA ASN A 25 -13.76 -37.35 -6.92
C ASN A 25 -12.62 -36.69 -6.13
N ASN A 26 -12.38 -37.09 -4.89
CA ASN A 26 -11.25 -36.59 -4.11
C ASN A 26 -9.92 -36.91 -4.80
N LEU A 27 -9.74 -38.17 -5.20
CA LEU A 27 -8.52 -38.62 -5.89
C LEU A 27 -8.30 -37.89 -7.22
N ALA A 28 -9.38 -37.65 -7.99
CA ALA A 28 -9.30 -36.93 -9.25
C ALA A 28 -8.85 -35.46 -9.08
N ASN A 29 -9.16 -34.84 -7.93
CA ASN A 29 -8.85 -33.44 -7.62
C ASN A 29 -7.66 -33.28 -6.65
N VAL A 30 -6.76 -34.28 -6.58
CA VAL A 30 -5.56 -34.20 -5.73
C VAL A 30 -4.57 -33.12 -6.18
N ASN A 31 -4.51 -32.82 -7.47
CA ASN A 31 -3.63 -31.77 -8.01
C ASN A 31 -4.36 -30.42 -8.22
N THR A 32 -5.62 -30.33 -7.79
CA THR A 32 -6.40 -29.10 -7.93
C THR A 32 -6.08 -28.16 -6.77
N ILE A 33 -5.54 -26.99 -7.09
CA ILE A 33 -5.21 -25.93 -6.13
C ILE A 33 -6.48 -25.53 -5.37
N GLY A 34 -6.36 -25.35 -4.06
CA GLY A 34 -7.46 -24.94 -3.18
C GLY A 34 -8.58 -25.98 -3.01
N TYR A 35 -8.45 -27.19 -3.56
CA TYR A 35 -9.48 -28.22 -3.42
C TYR A 35 -9.57 -28.75 -1.99
N ARG A 36 -10.77 -28.65 -1.43
CA ARG A 36 -11.12 -29.30 -0.16
C ARG A 36 -11.65 -30.70 -0.43
N ARG A 37 -11.13 -31.73 0.24
CA ARG A 37 -11.67 -33.09 0.17
C ARG A 37 -13.09 -33.14 0.73
N SER A 38 -13.91 -34.04 0.20
CA SER A 38 -15.26 -34.27 0.70
C SER A 38 -15.27 -35.54 1.56
N GLU A 39 -15.74 -35.44 2.79
CA GLU A 39 -15.89 -36.55 3.73
C GLU A 39 -17.33 -37.07 3.67
N LEU A 40 -17.48 -38.40 3.59
CA LEU A 40 -18.76 -39.08 3.57
C LEU A 40 -19.03 -39.75 4.91
N LEU A 41 -20.17 -39.43 5.53
CA LEU A 41 -20.61 -40.04 6.78
C LEU A 41 -21.75 -41.03 6.53
N PHE A 42 -21.57 -42.26 7.01
CA PHE A 42 -22.62 -43.27 7.01
C PHE A 42 -23.54 -43.09 8.22
N GLY A 43 -24.84 -43.25 8.02
CA GLY A 43 -25.85 -43.31 9.07
C GLY A 43 -26.65 -44.60 8.98
N ASP A 44 -27.02 -45.17 10.12
CA ASP A 44 -27.93 -46.31 10.15
C ASP A 44 -29.37 -45.88 9.79
N LEU A 45 -30.11 -46.79 9.15
CA LEU A 45 -31.52 -46.57 8.85
C LEU A 45 -32.38 -47.04 10.03
N ILE A 46 -33.42 -46.26 10.37
CA ILE A 46 -34.30 -46.46 11.54
C ILE A 46 -34.65 -47.95 11.74
N SER A 47 -34.31 -48.48 12.92
CA SER A 47 -34.58 -49.86 13.29
C SER A 47 -36.09 -50.12 13.41
N GLN A 48 -36.56 -51.28 12.94
CA GLN A 48 -37.94 -51.70 13.20
C GLN A 48 -37.97 -52.42 14.54
N GLN A 49 -38.74 -51.88 15.48
CA GLN A 49 -39.13 -52.63 16.66
C GLN A 49 -40.11 -53.74 16.20
N MET A 50 -39.75 -55.00 16.42
CA MET A 50 -40.70 -56.09 16.23
C MET A 50 -41.75 -56.02 17.36
N GLY A 51 -43.03 -55.77 17.03
CA GLY A 51 -44.16 -55.88 17.99
C GLY A 51 -44.58 -57.34 18.21
N SER A 52 -45.24 -57.77 19.29
CA SER A 52 -46.12 -57.07 20.25
C SER A 52 -46.13 -57.80 21.61
N GLY A 53 -46.27 -57.04 22.69
CA GLY A 53 -46.36 -57.48 24.08
C GLY A 53 -45.44 -56.60 24.92
N GLY A 54 -46.02 -55.69 25.72
CA GLY A 54 -45.27 -54.73 26.54
C GLY A 54 -44.17 -55.39 27.36
N ALA A 55 -43.20 -54.58 27.82
CA ALA A 55 -42.09 -55.00 28.68
C ALA A 55 -42.46 -56.20 29.56
N GLN A 56 -42.10 -57.41 29.11
CA GLN A 56 -42.43 -58.62 29.82
C GLN A 56 -41.37 -58.76 30.91
N TYR A 57 -41.73 -58.30 32.11
CA TYR A 57 -40.97 -58.56 33.32
C TYR A 57 -41.10 -60.05 33.64
N ASP A 58 -40.20 -60.86 33.10
CA ASP A 58 -39.92 -62.19 33.63
C ASP A 58 -38.42 -62.30 33.92
N SER A 59 -38.12 -62.54 35.19
CA SER A 59 -36.77 -62.79 35.71
C SER A 59 -35.67 -61.78 35.34
N GLY A 60 -35.95 -60.47 35.45
CA GLY A 60 -34.92 -59.43 35.60
C GLY A 60 -34.08 -59.06 34.36
N VAL A 61 -34.45 -59.49 33.16
CA VAL A 61 -33.73 -59.17 31.91
C VAL A 61 -34.66 -58.47 30.91
N PHE A 62 -34.30 -57.24 30.51
CA PHE A 62 -34.99 -56.52 29.43
C PHE A 62 -34.64 -57.14 28.07
N ARG A 63 -35.62 -57.64 27.33
CA ARG A 63 -35.45 -58.10 25.95
C ARG A 63 -36.02 -57.09 24.97
N THR A 64 -35.19 -56.18 24.46
CA THR A 64 -35.53 -55.32 23.32
C THR A 64 -35.07 -56.02 22.03
N SER A 65 -36.01 -56.51 21.20
CA SER A 65 -35.68 -57.01 19.87
C SER A 65 -35.84 -55.88 18.85
N GLN A 66 -34.70 -55.35 18.39
CA GLN A 66 -34.65 -54.36 17.32
C GLN A 66 -33.87 -54.94 16.14
N ILE A 67 -34.39 -54.75 14.93
CA ILE A 67 -33.72 -55.12 13.67
C ILE A 67 -33.41 -53.83 12.91
N GLY A 68 -32.12 -53.58 12.65
CA GLY A 68 -31.68 -52.45 11.83
C GLY A 68 -32.12 -52.57 10.38
N LYS A 69 -32.48 -51.45 9.73
CA LYS A 69 -32.95 -51.44 8.33
C LYS A 69 -31.86 -51.21 7.29
N GLY A 70 -30.60 -51.16 7.70
CA GLY A 70 -29.45 -51.00 6.83
C GLY A 70 -28.70 -49.71 7.09
N VAL A 71 -28.00 -49.22 6.07
CA VAL A 71 -27.13 -48.04 6.14
C VAL A 71 -27.41 -47.11 4.95
N GLY A 72 -27.30 -45.81 5.15
CA GLY A 72 -27.36 -44.79 4.11
C GLY A 72 -26.23 -43.78 4.24
N VAL A 73 -26.09 -42.91 3.24
CA VAL A 73 -25.25 -41.72 3.36
C VAL A 73 -26.03 -40.67 4.13
N SER A 74 -25.49 -40.24 5.26
CA SER A 74 -26.09 -39.20 6.11
C SER A 74 -25.79 -37.81 5.55
N THR A 75 -24.52 -37.53 5.29
CA THR A 75 -24.06 -36.26 4.70
C THR A 75 -22.73 -36.45 3.97
N ILE A 76 -22.50 -35.58 2.99
CA ILE A 76 -21.20 -35.38 2.34
C ILE A 76 -20.82 -33.93 2.63
N ARG A 77 -19.72 -33.73 3.36
CA ARG A 77 -19.28 -32.38 3.76
C ARG A 77 -17.85 -32.09 3.32
N PRO A 78 -17.54 -30.86 2.88
CA PRO A 78 -16.16 -30.45 2.60
C PRO A 78 -15.35 -30.38 3.90
N SER A 79 -14.09 -30.83 3.88
CA SER A 79 -13.14 -30.70 4.99
C SER A 79 -12.23 -29.49 4.76
N PHE A 80 -12.24 -28.53 5.67
CA PHE A 80 -11.50 -27.26 5.57
C PHE A 80 -10.13 -27.25 6.25
N ASN A 81 -9.59 -28.42 6.59
CA ASN A 81 -8.19 -28.51 7.02
C ASN A 81 -7.26 -27.99 5.91
N GLU A 82 -6.23 -27.27 6.31
CA GLU A 82 -5.23 -26.69 5.41
C GLU A 82 -4.49 -27.78 4.62
N GLY A 83 -4.23 -27.50 3.35
CA GLY A 83 -3.36 -28.30 2.50
C GLY A 83 -1.89 -27.94 2.69
N SER A 84 -0.98 -28.61 1.97
CA SER A 84 0.40 -28.14 1.89
C SER A 84 0.49 -26.88 1.04
N LEU A 85 1.37 -25.95 1.40
CA LEU A 85 1.69 -24.79 0.58
C LEU A 85 2.78 -25.15 -0.43
N GLU A 86 2.57 -24.75 -1.69
CA GLU A 86 3.54 -24.87 -2.77
C GLU A 86 4.02 -23.47 -3.16
N ASN A 87 5.34 -23.25 -3.15
CA ASN A 87 5.92 -21.97 -3.55
C ASN A 87 5.88 -21.81 -5.07
N THR A 88 5.52 -20.63 -5.53
CA THR A 88 5.51 -20.21 -6.93
C THR A 88 6.39 -18.98 -7.13
N ASN A 89 6.46 -18.48 -8.37
CA ASN A 89 7.21 -17.27 -8.72
C ASN A 89 6.31 -16.08 -9.07
N ALA A 90 4.99 -16.24 -8.95
CA ALA A 90 4.05 -15.19 -9.32
C ALA A 90 3.49 -14.52 -8.07
N VAL A 91 3.61 -13.20 -8.00
CA VAL A 91 3.13 -12.38 -6.87
C VAL A 91 1.62 -12.52 -6.67
N THR A 92 0.88 -12.72 -7.74
CA THR A 92 -0.57 -12.86 -7.71
C THR A 92 -1.04 -14.27 -7.34
N ASP A 93 -0.11 -15.19 -7.06
CA ASP A 93 -0.42 -16.45 -6.40
C ASP A 93 -0.38 -16.24 -4.88
N LEU A 94 -1.56 -16.30 -4.27
CA LEU A 94 -1.76 -16.04 -2.86
C LEU A 94 -2.26 -17.31 -2.17
N ALA A 95 -1.72 -17.64 -1.00
CA ALA A 95 -2.24 -18.72 -0.18
C ALA A 95 -2.67 -18.20 1.19
N LEU A 96 -3.79 -18.70 1.71
CA LEU A 96 -4.25 -18.38 3.05
C LEU A 96 -3.77 -19.44 4.04
N SER A 97 -2.95 -19.06 5.01
CA SER A 97 -2.61 -19.94 6.13
C SER A 97 -3.53 -19.69 7.30
N GLY A 98 -4.19 -20.74 7.82
CA GLY A 98 -5.23 -20.61 8.83
C GLY A 98 -6.65 -20.51 8.26
N GLU A 99 -7.59 -19.96 9.05
CA GLU A 99 -9.02 -19.91 8.71
C GLU A 99 -9.40 -18.69 7.87
N GLY A 100 -10.07 -18.87 6.74
CA GLY A 100 -10.55 -17.78 5.90
C GLY A 100 -10.90 -18.24 4.50
N PHE A 101 -11.41 -17.35 3.67
CA PHE A 101 -11.65 -17.57 2.25
C PHE A 101 -11.41 -16.25 1.51
N PHE A 102 -10.89 -16.33 0.30
CA PHE A 102 -10.90 -15.20 -0.62
C PHE A 102 -12.33 -14.97 -1.11
N GLY A 103 -12.78 -13.72 -1.09
CA GLY A 103 -14.08 -13.35 -1.66
C GLY A 103 -13.90 -12.92 -3.11
N VAL A 104 -14.67 -13.54 -4.02
CA VAL A 104 -14.69 -13.16 -5.43
C VAL A 104 -16.10 -12.79 -5.86
N SER A 105 -16.22 -11.71 -6.63
CA SER A 105 -17.49 -11.22 -7.19
C SER A 105 -17.69 -11.77 -8.60
N ASP A 106 -18.93 -12.15 -8.91
CA ASP A 106 -19.33 -12.48 -10.28
C ASP A 106 -19.72 -11.20 -11.03
N PRO A 107 -19.00 -10.81 -12.10
CA PRO A 107 -19.31 -9.61 -12.86
C PRO A 107 -20.67 -9.66 -13.57
N SER A 108 -21.25 -10.85 -13.77
CA SER A 108 -22.55 -11.03 -14.42
C SER A 108 -23.74 -10.77 -13.48
N MET A 109 -23.50 -10.77 -12.16
CA MET A 109 -24.55 -10.61 -11.15
C MET A 109 -24.78 -9.18 -10.67
N GLY A 110 -23.96 -8.21 -11.13
CA GLY A 110 -24.22 -6.76 -10.97
C GLY A 110 -24.38 -6.26 -9.53
N GLY A 111 -23.87 -6.99 -8.54
CA GLY A 111 -23.93 -6.63 -7.12
C GLY A 111 -22.56 -6.24 -6.56
N THR A 112 -22.55 -5.37 -5.55
CA THR A 112 -21.36 -4.98 -4.78
C THR A 112 -21.10 -6.03 -3.69
N GLY A 113 -19.89 -6.60 -3.65
CA GLY A 113 -19.45 -7.56 -2.64
C GLY A 113 -19.18 -8.99 -3.16
N ALA A 114 -18.51 -9.80 -2.34
CA ALA A 114 -18.17 -11.17 -2.69
C ALA A 114 -19.41 -12.07 -2.76
N THR A 115 -19.65 -12.68 -3.91
CA THR A 115 -20.74 -13.64 -4.12
C THR A 115 -20.28 -15.09 -3.96
N HIS A 116 -19.01 -15.34 -4.31
CA HIS A 116 -18.37 -16.65 -4.24
C HIS A 116 -17.14 -16.57 -3.33
N TYR A 117 -16.81 -17.69 -2.71
CA TYR A 117 -15.72 -17.80 -1.76
C TYR A 117 -14.80 -18.93 -2.17
N THR A 118 -13.50 -18.70 -2.16
CA THR A 118 -12.52 -19.69 -2.62
C THR A 118 -11.29 -19.76 -1.73
N ARG A 119 -10.61 -20.89 -1.82
CA ARG A 119 -9.28 -21.10 -1.23
C ARG A 119 -8.20 -21.17 -2.30
N ALA A 120 -8.58 -21.31 -3.58
CA ALA A 120 -7.64 -21.20 -4.66
C ALA A 120 -7.25 -19.72 -4.81
N GLY A 121 -5.96 -19.41 -4.67
CA GLY A 121 -5.48 -18.05 -4.86
C GLY A 121 -4.61 -17.88 -6.10
N SER A 122 -4.91 -18.64 -7.16
CA SER A 122 -4.29 -18.44 -8.48
C SER A 122 -5.01 -17.30 -9.21
N PHE A 123 -4.61 -16.05 -8.93
CA PHE A 123 -5.24 -14.88 -9.54
C PHE A 123 -4.41 -14.30 -10.67
N ARG A 124 -5.04 -13.79 -11.73
CA ARG A 124 -4.36 -13.15 -12.87
C ARG A 124 -5.08 -11.87 -13.25
N PHE A 125 -4.34 -10.88 -13.75
CA PHE A 125 -4.96 -9.66 -14.26
C PHE A 125 -5.61 -9.92 -15.62
N ASN A 126 -6.85 -9.45 -15.79
CA ASN A 126 -7.53 -9.47 -17.08
C ASN A 126 -7.19 -8.22 -17.92
N ASN A 127 -7.75 -8.15 -19.13
CA ASN A 127 -7.56 -6.99 -20.03
C ASN A 127 -8.18 -5.68 -19.51
N ASP A 128 -8.89 -5.68 -18.38
CA ASP A 128 -9.40 -4.46 -17.73
C ASP A 128 -8.67 -4.20 -16.40
N ALA A 129 -7.51 -4.84 -16.20
CA ALA A 129 -6.68 -4.79 -15.00
C ALA A 129 -7.37 -5.18 -13.68
N TYR A 130 -8.48 -5.91 -13.74
CA TYR A 130 -9.06 -6.57 -12.57
C TYR A 130 -8.29 -7.84 -12.28
N LEU A 131 -8.08 -8.10 -10.99
CA LEU A 131 -7.50 -9.35 -10.53
C LEU A 131 -8.59 -10.43 -10.51
N VAL A 132 -8.49 -11.43 -11.37
CA VAL A 132 -9.52 -12.47 -11.55
C VAL A 132 -9.00 -13.88 -11.25
N ASP A 133 -9.90 -14.74 -10.77
CA ASP A 133 -9.73 -16.19 -10.70
C ASP A 133 -9.75 -16.81 -12.12
N ALA A 134 -9.31 -18.06 -12.25
CA ALA A 134 -9.45 -18.92 -13.43
C ALA A 134 -10.90 -19.04 -13.93
N ALA A 135 -11.91 -18.87 -13.07
CA ALA A 135 -13.32 -18.82 -13.46
C ALA A 135 -13.77 -17.44 -14.01
N GLY A 136 -12.92 -16.41 -13.94
CA GLY A 136 -13.23 -15.04 -14.38
C GLY A 136 -13.93 -14.18 -13.31
N PHE A 137 -14.07 -14.67 -12.08
CA PHE A 137 -14.58 -13.89 -10.95
C PHE A 137 -13.52 -12.93 -10.41
N ARG A 138 -13.92 -11.74 -9.98
CA ARG A 138 -13.00 -10.65 -9.57
C ARG A 138 -12.72 -10.71 -8.07
N LEU A 139 -11.45 -10.66 -7.70
CA LEU A 139 -11.04 -10.62 -6.30
C LEU A 139 -11.49 -9.32 -5.64
N GLN A 140 -12.01 -9.45 -4.43
CA GLN A 140 -12.51 -8.34 -3.62
C GLN A 140 -11.47 -7.90 -2.58
N GLY A 141 -11.42 -6.59 -2.33
CA GLY A 141 -10.55 -5.99 -1.30
C GLY A 141 -11.01 -4.59 -0.90
N TYR A 142 -10.32 -4.03 0.07
CA TYR A 142 -10.50 -2.65 0.51
C TYR A 142 -9.55 -1.76 -0.30
N ALA A 143 -10.06 -0.72 -0.94
CA ALA A 143 -9.22 0.25 -1.63
C ALA A 143 -8.45 1.12 -0.63
N TYR A 144 -7.22 1.47 -0.95
CA TYR A 144 -6.47 2.48 -0.23
C TYR A 144 -6.68 3.83 -0.92
N ASP A 145 -7.15 4.82 -0.17
CA ASP A 145 -7.24 6.19 -0.66
C ASP A 145 -5.93 6.92 -0.36
N GLN A 146 -5.18 7.21 -1.42
CA GLN A 146 -3.86 7.85 -1.34
C GLN A 146 -3.95 9.31 -0.89
N GLU A 147 -5.08 9.99 -1.08
CA GLU A 147 -5.26 11.40 -0.66
C GLU A 147 -5.50 11.52 0.84
N THR A 148 -6.27 10.58 1.42
CA THR A 148 -6.64 10.62 2.84
C THR A 148 -5.78 9.73 3.73
N GLY A 149 -4.98 8.84 3.14
CA GLY A 149 -4.13 7.88 3.85
C GLY A 149 -4.95 6.84 4.63
N GLN A 150 -6.18 6.56 4.20
CA GLN A 150 -7.11 5.66 4.88
C GLN A 150 -7.60 4.55 3.97
N TRP A 151 -7.81 3.38 4.59
CA TRP A 151 -8.49 2.26 3.97
C TRP A 151 -9.99 2.55 3.86
N ASP A 152 -10.56 2.31 2.68
CA ASP A 152 -12.01 2.34 2.53
C ASP A 152 -12.64 1.26 3.42
N THR A 153 -13.79 1.57 3.98
CA THR A 153 -14.60 0.66 4.78
C THR A 153 -15.45 -0.28 3.92
N ALA A 154 -15.70 0.08 2.66
CA ALA A 154 -16.42 -0.74 1.72
C ALA A 154 -15.48 -1.65 0.92
N VAL A 155 -15.94 -2.87 0.68
CA VAL A 155 -15.24 -3.81 -0.20
C VAL A 155 -15.54 -3.49 -1.66
N SER A 156 -14.50 -3.41 -2.49
CA SER A 156 -14.56 -3.18 -3.93
C SER A 156 -13.76 -4.22 -4.72
N ASP A 157 -13.97 -4.26 -6.05
CA ASP A 157 -13.15 -5.05 -6.96
C ASP A 157 -11.70 -4.52 -6.93
N ILE A 158 -10.71 -5.42 -6.81
CA ILE A 158 -9.29 -5.04 -6.92
C ILE A 158 -8.97 -4.79 -8.39
N ARG A 159 -8.71 -3.52 -8.71
CA ARG A 159 -8.32 -3.05 -10.04
C ARG A 159 -7.09 -2.17 -9.95
N LEU A 160 -6.06 -2.46 -10.72
CA LEU A 160 -4.93 -1.55 -10.83
C LEU A 160 -5.36 -0.29 -11.59
N PRO A 161 -5.10 0.92 -11.06
CA PRO A 161 -5.31 2.15 -11.80
C PRO A 161 -4.38 2.11 -13.02
N TYR A 162 -4.97 2.16 -14.21
CA TYR A 162 -4.19 2.11 -15.44
C TYR A 162 -4.58 3.27 -16.33
N GLU A 163 -3.60 3.74 -17.08
CA GLU A 163 -3.79 4.67 -18.18
C GLU A 163 -3.26 4.06 -19.46
N ASP A 164 -3.99 4.28 -20.55
CA ASP A 164 -3.55 3.86 -21.87
C ASP A 164 -2.64 4.98 -22.42
N VAL A 165 -1.32 4.75 -22.40
CA VAL A 165 -0.31 5.68 -22.91
C VAL A 165 0.15 5.21 -24.29
N ILE A 166 0.30 6.14 -25.24
CA ILE A 166 0.80 5.82 -26.58
C ILE A 166 2.32 5.84 -26.53
N VAL A 167 2.96 4.67 -26.64
CA VAL A 167 4.41 4.52 -26.77
C VAL A 167 4.70 3.99 -28.18
N ASP A 168 5.49 4.72 -28.97
CA ASP A 168 5.87 4.34 -30.35
C ASP A 168 4.70 3.99 -31.30
N GLY A 169 3.53 4.61 -31.09
CA GLY A 169 2.34 4.39 -31.92
C GLY A 169 1.50 3.16 -31.55
N GLU A 170 1.87 2.44 -30.49
CA GLU A 170 1.05 1.40 -29.87
C GLU A 170 0.52 1.90 -28.52
N THR A 171 -0.76 1.63 -28.21
CA THR A 171 -1.34 1.91 -26.90
C THR A 171 -0.82 0.89 -25.90
N ALA A 172 0.13 1.29 -25.07
CA ALA A 172 0.64 0.51 -23.95
C ALA A 172 -0.11 0.92 -22.69
N ARG A 173 -0.72 -0.07 -22.02
CA ARG A 173 -1.37 0.15 -20.74
C ARG A 173 -0.33 0.17 -19.64
N VAL A 174 -0.22 1.29 -18.94
CA VAL A 174 0.74 1.46 -17.86
C VAL A 174 0.02 1.85 -16.59
N VAL A 175 0.49 1.29 -15.48
CA VAL A 175 0.13 1.76 -14.14
C VAL A 175 1.16 2.81 -13.80
N ARG A 176 0.71 4.04 -13.54
CA ARG A 176 1.57 5.17 -13.19
C ARG A 176 1.20 5.70 -11.81
N SER A 177 2.23 6.05 -11.05
CA SER A 177 2.14 6.85 -9.83
C SER A 177 1.92 8.31 -10.25
N GLU A 178 0.99 8.99 -9.59
CA GLU A 178 0.73 10.42 -9.82
C GLU A 178 1.87 11.25 -9.21
N PRO A 179 2.33 12.32 -9.88
CA PRO A 179 3.36 13.17 -9.33
C PRO A 179 2.84 13.94 -8.10
N VAL A 180 3.75 14.25 -7.19
CA VAL A 180 3.46 15.10 -6.03
C VAL A 180 4.44 16.26 -6.04
N ALA A 181 3.91 17.48 -5.99
CA ALA A 181 4.72 18.69 -5.89
C ALA A 181 5.46 18.73 -4.55
N THR A 182 6.67 19.29 -4.56
CA THR A 182 7.45 19.51 -3.34
C THR A 182 6.78 20.59 -2.49
N ASN A 183 6.43 20.28 -1.23
CA ASN A 183 5.89 21.26 -0.28
C ASN A 183 6.95 21.68 0.76
N SER A 184 7.90 20.80 1.08
CA SER A 184 8.95 21.09 2.05
C SER A 184 10.32 20.61 1.60
N VAL A 185 11.33 21.38 1.97
CA VAL A 185 12.73 21.12 1.68
C VAL A 185 13.54 21.29 2.97
N GLU A 186 14.34 20.28 3.30
CA GLU A 186 15.29 20.33 4.41
C GLU A 186 16.72 20.38 3.86
N VAL A 187 17.52 21.33 4.34
CA VAL A 187 18.94 21.46 4.01
C VAL A 187 19.75 21.71 5.26
N VAL A 188 20.68 20.81 5.54
CA VAL A 188 21.58 20.91 6.69
C VAL A 188 23.01 20.99 6.19
N ALA A 189 23.61 22.15 6.36
CA ALA A 189 24.99 22.40 6.01
C ALA A 189 25.85 22.74 7.22
N ASN A 190 27.14 22.48 7.12
CA ASN A 190 28.13 23.16 7.93
C ASN A 190 28.78 24.25 7.08
N LEU A 191 28.77 25.49 7.56
CA LEU A 191 29.35 26.66 6.90
C LEU A 191 30.66 27.06 7.59
N ASP A 192 31.75 27.26 6.84
CA ASP A 192 33.07 27.52 7.42
C ASP A 192 33.16 28.85 8.18
N HIS A 193 33.21 28.80 9.51
CA HIS A 193 33.30 30.00 10.36
C HIS A 193 34.47 30.95 10.03
N SER A 194 35.53 30.46 9.36
CA SER A 194 36.70 31.25 8.97
C SER A 194 36.68 31.74 7.53
N ALA A 195 35.60 31.48 6.80
CA ALA A 195 35.42 31.94 5.43
C ALA A 195 35.43 33.47 5.33
N THR A 196 35.93 33.96 4.21
CA THR A 196 35.97 35.38 3.90
C THR A 196 34.85 35.74 2.95
N GLU A 197 34.21 36.89 3.19
CA GLU A 197 33.18 37.49 2.34
C GLU A 197 33.69 37.64 0.90
N VAL A 198 32.89 37.16 -0.07
CA VAL A 198 33.21 37.27 -1.50
C VAL A 198 32.53 38.49 -2.08
N PHE A 199 31.25 38.70 -1.74
CA PHE A 199 30.47 39.85 -2.17
C PHE A 199 30.29 40.83 -1.02
N SER A 200 30.61 42.10 -1.24
CA SER A 200 30.45 43.14 -0.21
C SER A 200 29.72 44.36 -0.77
N SER A 201 28.81 44.91 0.03
CA SER A 201 28.11 46.17 -0.25
C SER A 201 28.24 47.10 0.95
N THR A 202 28.42 48.40 0.69
CA THR A 202 28.55 49.42 1.76
C THR A 202 27.19 49.82 2.33
N ASP A 203 26.13 49.72 1.52
CA ASP A 203 24.78 50.15 1.89
C ASP A 203 23.95 48.96 2.43
N ASN A 204 24.10 47.76 1.85
CA ASN A 204 23.32 46.56 2.20
C ASN A 204 24.22 45.31 2.36
N PRO A 205 24.96 45.18 3.47
CA PRO A 205 25.87 44.05 3.69
C PRO A 205 25.17 42.68 3.82
N PHE A 206 23.87 42.64 4.13
CA PHE A 206 23.10 41.38 4.24
C PHE A 206 22.50 40.88 2.92
N PHE A 207 22.60 41.67 1.85
CA PHE A 207 22.00 41.38 0.55
C PHE A 207 22.96 41.68 -0.61
N SER A 208 24.26 41.65 -0.35
CA SER A 208 25.28 41.88 -1.39
C SER A 208 25.21 40.84 -2.49
N MET A 209 24.86 39.60 -2.14
CA MET A 209 24.65 38.54 -3.13
C MET A 209 23.46 38.81 -4.05
N LEU A 210 22.39 39.46 -3.57
CA LEU A 210 21.27 39.88 -4.43
C LEU A 210 21.72 40.91 -5.47
N GLU A 211 22.54 41.88 -5.09
CA GLU A 211 23.07 42.89 -6.01
C GLU A 211 23.93 42.25 -7.11
N ALA A 212 24.71 41.23 -6.75
CA ALA A 212 25.56 40.48 -7.68
C ALA A 212 24.79 39.48 -8.58
N TYR A 213 23.63 38.99 -8.12
CA TYR A 213 22.86 37.97 -8.84
C TYR A 213 22.39 38.43 -10.23
N ASN A 214 22.59 37.60 -11.25
CA ASN A 214 22.06 37.85 -12.59
C ASN A 214 21.57 36.55 -13.26
N GLY A 215 20.28 36.26 -13.07
CA GLY A 215 19.61 35.09 -13.64
C GLY A 215 19.11 35.27 -15.08
N SER A 216 19.56 36.28 -15.83
CA SER A 216 19.10 36.44 -17.23
C SER A 216 19.38 35.18 -18.06
N GLN A 217 18.61 34.90 -19.12
CA GLN A 217 18.75 33.70 -19.95
C GLN A 217 20.18 33.41 -20.43
N SER A 218 21.01 34.45 -20.60
CA SER A 218 22.42 34.30 -21.00
C SER A 218 23.31 33.71 -19.90
N ASN A 219 22.88 33.78 -18.64
CA ASN A 219 23.57 33.39 -17.42
C ASN A 219 22.76 32.39 -16.56
N ALA A 220 21.72 31.76 -17.13
CA ALA A 220 20.76 30.95 -16.38
C ALA A 220 21.42 29.83 -15.54
N ALA A 221 22.49 29.21 -16.04
CA ALA A 221 23.23 28.15 -15.34
C ALA A 221 24.31 28.68 -14.38
N THR A 222 24.74 29.92 -14.52
CA THR A 222 25.80 30.54 -13.70
C THR A 222 25.42 31.97 -13.34
N PRO A 223 24.48 32.16 -12.39
CA PRO A 223 23.93 33.48 -12.07
C PRO A 223 24.97 34.48 -11.54
N PHE A 224 26.13 34.00 -11.07
CA PHE A 224 27.24 34.83 -10.56
C PHE A 224 28.45 34.91 -11.51
N GLY A 225 28.39 34.29 -12.68
CA GLY A 225 29.51 34.27 -13.64
C GLY A 225 30.76 33.58 -13.08
N ASP A 226 31.94 34.18 -13.28
CA ASP A 226 33.24 33.60 -12.88
C ASP A 226 33.56 33.75 -11.38
N THR A 227 32.79 34.57 -10.65
CA THR A 227 32.98 34.79 -9.21
C THR A 227 31.88 34.06 -8.46
N GLU A 228 32.13 32.83 -8.04
CA GLU A 228 31.14 32.03 -7.33
C GLU A 228 31.02 32.44 -5.86
N PRO A 229 29.82 32.34 -5.25
CA PRO A 229 29.63 32.47 -3.81
C PRO A 229 30.48 31.46 -3.03
N GLN A 230 30.73 31.74 -1.74
CA GLN A 230 31.59 30.90 -0.91
C GLN A 230 31.15 29.43 -0.85
N TYR A 231 29.84 29.16 -0.84
CA TYR A 231 29.32 27.80 -0.90
C TYR A 231 27.96 27.76 -1.59
N SER A 232 27.65 26.63 -2.23
CA SER A 232 26.33 26.38 -2.82
C SER A 232 25.90 24.94 -2.62
N THR A 233 24.60 24.72 -2.60
CA THR A 233 23.97 23.39 -2.53
C THR A 233 22.83 23.34 -3.52
N ALA A 234 22.93 22.45 -4.50
CA ALA A 234 21.88 22.20 -5.48
C ALA A 234 21.07 20.96 -5.09
N MET A 235 19.77 20.99 -5.37
CA MET A 235 18.86 19.85 -5.25
C MET A 235 17.71 20.00 -6.26
N ASP A 236 17.05 18.89 -6.58
CA ASP A 236 15.90 18.89 -7.48
C ASP A 236 14.59 19.07 -6.69
N VAL A 237 13.72 19.96 -7.16
CA VAL A 237 12.35 20.16 -6.68
C VAL A 237 11.35 19.85 -7.79
N PHE A 238 10.13 19.45 -7.41
CA PHE A 238 9.10 19.00 -8.34
C PHE A 238 7.87 19.92 -8.34
N ASP A 239 7.32 20.19 -9.54
CA ASP A 239 6.04 20.88 -9.70
C ASP A 239 4.84 19.90 -9.60
N ALA A 240 3.61 20.43 -9.73
CA ALA A 240 2.39 19.64 -9.68
C ALA A 240 2.23 18.70 -10.89
N GLU A 241 2.87 19.02 -12.02
CA GLU A 241 2.91 18.22 -13.23
C GLU A 241 3.97 17.11 -13.19
N GLY A 242 4.86 17.13 -12.20
CA GLY A 242 5.96 16.18 -12.02
C GLY A 242 7.24 16.52 -12.78
N ASN A 243 7.40 17.73 -13.32
CA ASN A 243 8.66 18.20 -13.88
C ASN A 243 9.68 18.47 -12.78
N SER A 244 10.94 18.18 -13.07
CA SER A 244 12.07 18.37 -12.16
C SER A 244 12.76 19.70 -12.46
N TYR A 245 12.95 20.51 -11.44
CA TYR A 245 13.67 21.77 -11.53
C TYR A 245 14.85 21.76 -10.54
N GLU A 246 16.06 22.06 -11.02
CA GLU A 246 17.21 22.20 -10.14
C GLU A 246 17.06 23.52 -9.37
N MET A 247 17.15 23.46 -8.06
CA MET A 247 17.18 24.62 -7.20
C MET A 247 18.51 24.65 -6.46
N THR A 248 19.12 25.83 -6.39
CA THR A 248 20.37 26.05 -5.67
C THR A 248 20.19 27.04 -4.53
N VAL A 249 20.69 26.66 -3.35
CA VAL A 249 20.90 27.57 -2.22
C VAL A 249 22.35 28.01 -2.25
N TYR A 250 22.58 29.32 -2.38
CA TYR A 250 23.89 29.95 -2.32
C TYR A 250 24.11 30.57 -0.95
N TYR A 251 25.34 30.53 -0.44
CA TYR A 251 25.74 31.05 0.86
C TYR A 251 26.99 31.94 0.71
N ASP A 252 26.98 33.10 1.36
CA ASP A 252 28.15 33.96 1.49
C ASP A 252 28.25 34.50 2.94
N PRO A 253 29.44 34.53 3.56
CA PRO A 253 29.59 35.08 4.90
C PRO A 253 29.61 36.61 4.83
N VAL A 254 28.88 37.27 5.73
CA VAL A 254 28.87 38.73 5.83
C VAL A 254 29.94 39.17 6.82
N ASN A 255 30.75 40.15 6.44
CA ASN A 255 31.79 40.66 7.34
C ASN A 255 31.16 41.43 8.52
N PRO A 256 31.34 40.99 9.79
CA PRO A 256 30.74 41.67 10.92
C PRO A 256 31.27 43.10 11.16
N ASP A 257 32.43 43.45 10.60
CA ASP A 257 32.99 44.81 10.71
C ASP A 257 32.20 45.85 9.88
N THR A 258 31.41 45.43 8.89
CA THR A 258 30.54 46.32 8.08
C THR A 258 29.18 46.54 8.75
N LEU A 259 28.87 45.78 9.80
CA LEU A 259 27.58 45.80 10.48
C LEU A 259 27.59 46.74 11.69
N SER A 260 26.44 47.39 11.91
CA SER A 260 26.12 48.11 13.14
C SER A 260 25.33 47.21 14.09
N ASN A 261 25.55 47.40 15.40
CA ASN A 261 24.97 46.58 16.49
C ASN A 261 25.23 45.07 16.42
N ALA A 262 26.16 44.60 15.57
CA ALA A 262 26.54 43.20 15.52
C ALA A 262 27.08 42.71 16.87
N VAL A 263 26.53 41.61 17.36
CA VAL A 263 27.00 40.97 18.60
C VAL A 263 28.44 40.46 18.41
N PRO A 264 29.39 40.84 19.28
CA PRO A 264 30.78 40.42 19.14
C PRO A 264 30.95 38.90 19.16
N GLY A 265 31.65 38.37 18.16
CA GLY A 265 31.94 36.94 18.01
C GLY A 265 30.80 36.11 17.40
N TYR A 266 29.73 36.74 16.91
CA TYR A 266 28.72 36.08 16.09
C TYR A 266 29.15 36.14 14.63
N SER A 267 28.78 35.13 13.85
CA SER A 267 28.98 35.10 12.39
C SER A 267 27.64 35.12 11.70
N TYR A 268 27.53 35.95 10.65
CA TYR A 268 26.33 36.12 9.85
C TYR A 268 26.60 35.57 8.46
N TRP A 269 25.65 34.81 7.93
CA TRP A 269 25.71 34.24 6.60
C TRP A 269 24.48 34.67 5.83
N GLU A 270 24.65 35.37 4.72
CA GLU A 270 23.57 35.59 3.77
C GLU A 270 23.34 34.32 2.95
N TYR A 271 22.08 34.05 2.64
CA TYR A 271 21.70 32.99 1.70
C TYR A 271 20.69 33.50 0.69
N VAL A 272 20.80 33.00 -0.54
CA VAL A 272 19.84 33.24 -1.62
C VAL A 272 19.46 31.89 -2.20
N ILE A 273 18.16 31.69 -2.36
CA ILE A 273 17.58 30.52 -2.97
C ILE A 273 17.09 30.92 -4.35
N ALA A 274 17.63 30.25 -5.35
CA ALA A 274 17.29 30.53 -6.72
C ALA A 274 17.21 29.25 -7.55
N MET A 275 16.37 29.32 -8.57
CA MET A 275 16.35 28.37 -9.68
C MET A 275 17.09 28.96 -10.88
N PRO A 276 17.53 28.13 -11.84
CA PRO A 276 17.98 28.58 -13.14
C PRO A 276 16.95 29.50 -13.80
N GLY A 277 17.40 30.63 -14.35
CA GLY A 277 16.51 31.64 -14.91
C GLY A 277 15.74 31.21 -16.17
N ASP A 278 16.06 30.06 -16.75
CA ASP A 278 15.32 29.40 -17.83
C ASP A 278 14.12 28.59 -17.32
N ALA A 279 14.18 28.12 -16.06
CA ALA A 279 13.09 27.43 -15.35
C ALA A 279 12.07 28.39 -14.70
N ASP A 280 12.36 29.69 -14.69
CA ASP A 280 11.49 30.70 -14.08
C ASP A 280 10.25 31.00 -14.96
N GLY A 281 9.06 30.77 -14.40
CA GLY A 281 7.78 31.10 -15.01
C GLY A 281 7.20 32.44 -14.60
N SER A 282 7.90 33.20 -13.75
CA SER A 282 7.43 34.48 -13.20
C SER A 282 7.50 35.64 -14.21
N ALA A 283 7.01 36.81 -13.80
CA ALA A 283 7.16 38.06 -14.57
C ALA A 283 8.62 38.53 -14.69
N ALA A 284 9.53 37.97 -13.88
CA ALA A 284 10.96 38.25 -13.93
C ALA A 284 11.69 37.53 -15.06
N TYR A 285 11.02 36.60 -15.76
CA TYR A 285 11.61 35.79 -16.82
C TYR A 285 12.38 36.65 -17.84
N GLY A 286 13.64 36.28 -18.11
CA GLY A 286 14.53 36.98 -19.04
C GLY A 286 15.22 38.23 -18.47
N THR A 287 14.83 38.71 -17.30
CA THR A 287 15.50 39.81 -16.59
C THR A 287 16.65 39.29 -15.71
N SER A 288 17.44 40.20 -15.11
CA SER A 288 18.50 39.81 -14.17
C SER A 288 17.99 39.22 -12.86
N GLY A 289 16.71 39.40 -12.52
CA GLY A 289 16.07 38.83 -11.33
C GLY A 289 15.38 37.49 -11.56
N ALA A 290 15.48 36.92 -12.76
CA ALA A 290 14.82 35.65 -13.07
C ALA A 290 15.35 34.52 -12.18
N GLY A 291 14.46 33.69 -11.65
CA GLY A 291 14.79 32.51 -10.84
C GLY A 291 14.96 32.77 -9.35
N LEU A 292 14.91 34.02 -8.87
CA LEU A 292 14.97 34.35 -7.44
C LEU A 292 13.67 33.95 -6.73
N ALA A 293 13.78 33.21 -5.63
CA ALA A 293 12.61 32.75 -4.86
C ALA A 293 12.66 33.16 -3.38
N GLY A 294 13.84 33.09 -2.76
CA GLY A 294 14.02 33.33 -1.34
C GLY A 294 15.37 33.95 -1.02
N MET A 295 15.43 34.71 0.06
CA MET A 295 16.71 35.15 0.65
C MET A 295 16.61 35.24 2.16
N GLY A 296 17.74 35.33 2.82
CA GLY A 296 17.76 35.49 4.26
C GLY A 296 19.15 35.54 4.85
N VAL A 297 19.19 35.51 6.18
CA VAL A 297 20.43 35.55 6.96
C VAL A 297 20.36 34.49 8.05
N LEU A 298 21.41 33.69 8.15
CA LEU A 298 21.64 32.76 9.26
C LEU A 298 22.65 33.37 10.22
N THR A 299 22.25 33.48 11.50
CA THR A 299 23.09 34.06 12.55
C THR A 299 23.58 32.97 13.48
N PHE A 300 24.90 32.81 13.62
CA PHE A 300 25.52 31.82 14.48
C PHE A 300 26.24 32.47 15.66
N ASN A 301 26.27 31.78 16.81
CA ASN A 301 27.11 32.22 17.93
C ASN A 301 28.59 31.85 17.72
N SER A 302 29.44 32.31 18.65
CA SER A 302 30.88 32.02 18.68
C SER A 302 31.26 30.54 18.81
N ARG A 303 30.29 29.65 19.02
CA ARG A 303 30.49 28.20 19.08
C ARG A 303 30.04 27.50 17.80
N GLY A 304 29.52 28.25 16.82
CA GLY A 304 29.01 27.71 15.57
C GLY A 304 27.59 27.17 15.59
N ALA A 305 26.83 27.39 16.68
CA ALA A 305 25.43 26.99 16.71
C ALA A 305 24.54 28.10 16.15
N LEU A 306 23.57 27.73 15.31
CA LEU A 306 22.57 28.66 14.76
C LEU A 306 21.77 29.29 15.90
N VAL A 307 21.73 30.61 15.99
CA VAL A 307 21.00 31.36 17.02
C VAL A 307 19.72 31.97 16.50
N ASN A 308 19.75 32.42 15.24
CA ASN A 308 18.61 33.01 14.58
C ASN A 308 18.66 32.71 13.08
N GLN A 309 17.50 32.66 12.46
CA GLN A 309 17.29 32.67 11.03
C GLN A 309 16.37 33.85 10.71
N SER A 310 16.66 34.60 9.66
CA SER A 310 15.71 35.53 9.04
C SER A 310 15.46 35.09 7.61
N ALA A 311 14.21 35.11 7.17
CA ALA A 311 13.83 34.73 5.81
C ALA A 311 12.91 35.78 5.19
N PHE A 312 13.16 36.09 3.91
CA PHE A 312 12.40 37.00 3.09
C PHE A 312 11.97 36.30 1.80
N SER A 313 10.69 36.42 1.47
CA SER A 313 10.14 35.96 0.20
C SER A 313 9.73 37.16 -0.65
N LEU A 314 9.74 36.97 -1.97
CA LEU A 314 9.23 37.98 -2.89
C LEU A 314 7.71 38.08 -2.74
N ASP A 315 7.19 39.29 -2.57
CA ASP A 315 5.75 39.52 -2.55
C ASP A 315 5.16 39.24 -3.96
N PRO A 316 4.26 38.26 -4.11
CA PRO A 316 3.70 37.89 -5.41
C PRO A 316 2.84 39.00 -6.04
N SER A 317 2.46 40.03 -5.27
CA SER A 317 1.72 41.19 -5.75
C SER A 317 2.61 42.39 -6.15
N ALA A 318 3.92 42.32 -5.86
CA ALA A 318 4.87 43.38 -6.21
C ALA A 318 5.19 43.33 -7.71
N SER A 319 4.70 44.33 -8.47
CA SER A 319 4.94 44.45 -9.92
C SER A 319 6.31 45.07 -10.27
N GLY A 320 7.30 44.96 -9.37
CA GLY A 320 8.61 45.62 -9.45
C GLY A 320 9.72 44.75 -10.02
N ASP A 321 10.94 45.30 -10.12
CA ASP A 321 12.15 44.51 -10.36
C ASP A 321 12.42 43.62 -9.13
N PRO A 322 12.57 42.29 -9.27
CA PRO A 322 12.87 41.40 -8.14
C PRO A 322 14.17 41.74 -7.41
N LYS A 323 15.04 42.55 -8.02
CA LYS A 323 16.26 43.07 -7.37
C LYS A 323 16.00 44.26 -6.45
N ASP A 324 14.80 44.83 -6.45
CA ASP A 324 14.41 45.87 -5.50
C ASP A 324 14.13 45.27 -4.12
N LEU A 325 14.96 45.61 -3.13
CA LEU A 325 14.83 45.19 -1.74
C LEU A 325 13.50 45.58 -1.09
N ALA A 326 12.77 46.55 -1.66
CA ALA A 326 11.43 46.92 -1.18
C ALA A 326 10.36 45.85 -1.47
N SER A 327 10.59 44.99 -2.48
CA SER A 327 9.68 43.90 -2.89
C SER A 327 9.80 42.64 -2.02
N TRP A 328 10.81 42.60 -1.15
CA TRP A 328 11.12 41.47 -0.27
C TRP A 328 10.52 41.69 1.11
N VAL A 329 9.57 40.83 1.48
CA VAL A 329 8.81 40.89 2.74
C VAL A 329 9.18 39.66 3.58
N PRO A 330 9.17 39.73 4.93
CA PRO A 330 9.42 38.55 5.76
C PRO A 330 8.51 37.37 5.34
N ALA A 331 9.12 36.18 5.21
CA ALA A 331 8.44 34.99 4.71
C ALA A 331 7.23 34.59 5.59
N THR A 332 6.18 34.04 5.00
CA THR A 332 5.10 33.42 5.79
C THR A 332 5.55 32.06 6.32
N PHE A 333 4.86 31.54 7.33
CA PHE A 333 5.13 30.21 7.88
C PHE A 333 4.07 29.21 7.44
N ASP A 334 4.47 27.95 7.23
CA ASP A 334 3.55 26.84 7.02
C ASP A 334 2.93 26.34 8.35
N GLU A 335 2.11 25.29 8.27
CA GLU A 335 1.49 24.65 9.45
C GLU A 335 2.52 23.98 10.37
N GLU A 336 3.72 23.66 9.86
CA GLU A 336 4.83 23.02 10.58
C GLU A 336 5.78 24.06 11.21
N GLY A 337 5.58 25.35 10.92
CA GLY A 337 6.37 26.44 11.46
C GLY A 337 7.65 26.73 10.69
N LEU A 338 7.74 26.31 9.42
CA LEU A 338 8.85 26.59 8.51
C LEU A 338 8.57 27.84 7.65
N PRO A 339 9.58 28.68 7.37
CA PRO A 339 9.43 29.80 6.47
C PRO A 339 9.21 29.31 5.02
N GLN A 340 8.21 29.89 4.35
CA GLN A 340 7.81 29.56 2.99
C GLN A 340 8.34 30.58 1.98
N PHE A 341 8.87 30.08 0.86
CA PHE A 341 9.23 30.90 -0.29
C PHE A 341 8.34 30.57 -1.48
N ASN A 342 8.12 31.59 -2.31
CA ASN A 342 7.28 31.50 -3.50
C ASN A 342 8.17 31.16 -4.69
N PHE A 343 7.93 30.01 -5.29
CA PHE A 343 8.51 29.60 -6.56
C PHE A 343 7.47 29.75 -7.65
N THR A 344 7.89 30.19 -8.84
CA THR A 344 7.01 30.18 -10.00
C THR A 344 7.68 29.36 -11.08
N PHE A 345 7.19 28.14 -11.28
CA PHE A 345 7.76 27.21 -12.25
C PHE A 345 7.25 27.54 -13.65
N GLY A 346 8.16 27.65 -14.61
CA GLY A 346 7.85 27.91 -16.00
C GLY A 346 8.24 26.74 -16.89
N ALA A 347 7.47 26.52 -17.94
CA ALA A 347 7.86 25.66 -19.06
C ALA A 347 8.28 26.53 -20.26
N ASP A 348 9.42 26.20 -20.88
CA ASP A 348 9.84 26.68 -22.20
C ASP A 348 9.74 28.21 -22.44
N GLY A 349 10.20 28.99 -21.48
CA GLY A 349 10.44 30.41 -21.67
C GLY A 349 9.20 31.29 -21.86
N GLN A 350 8.11 30.93 -21.18
CA GLN A 350 6.89 31.72 -21.07
C GLN A 350 6.66 32.13 -19.60
N SER A 351 6.24 33.38 -19.40
CA SER A 351 5.82 33.91 -18.09
C SER A 351 4.37 33.48 -17.78
N THR A 352 4.16 32.17 -17.66
CA THR A 352 2.84 31.55 -17.46
C THR A 352 2.81 30.56 -16.30
N GLY A 353 3.78 30.62 -15.39
CA GLY A 353 3.85 29.72 -14.25
C GLY A 353 2.84 30.03 -13.15
N GLU A 354 2.36 29.00 -12.46
CA GLU A 354 1.63 29.16 -11.20
C GLU A 354 2.61 29.28 -10.03
N VAL A 355 2.22 30.04 -8.99
CA VAL A 355 3.03 30.22 -7.79
C VAL A 355 2.86 29.01 -6.89
N SER A 356 3.93 28.26 -6.68
CA SER A 356 4.03 27.19 -5.69
C SER A 356 4.76 27.71 -4.44
N THR A 357 4.26 27.36 -3.26
CA THR A 357 4.88 27.73 -1.98
C THR A 357 5.62 26.53 -1.41
N ILE A 358 6.91 26.69 -1.11
CA ILE A 358 7.75 25.63 -0.56
C ILE A 358 8.31 26.10 0.79
N GLY A 359 8.14 25.29 1.84
CA GLY A 359 8.72 25.49 3.16
C GLY A 359 10.19 25.07 3.22
N TYR A 360 11.04 25.88 3.86
CA TYR A 360 12.47 25.60 3.97
C TYR A 360 12.91 25.41 5.41
N ASP A 361 13.47 24.24 5.67
CA ASP A 361 14.06 23.89 6.94
C ASP A 361 15.60 23.89 6.86
N PHE A 362 16.24 24.73 7.68
CA PHE A 362 17.68 24.67 7.93
C PHE A 362 18.03 23.94 9.24
N GLY A 363 17.11 23.11 9.72
CA GLY A 363 17.07 22.39 10.98
C GLY A 363 16.55 23.23 12.16
N VAL A 364 15.65 24.18 11.88
CA VAL A 364 14.94 25.01 12.87
C VAL A 364 13.51 25.26 12.43
N ASN A 365 12.58 25.19 13.40
CA ASN A 365 11.16 25.51 13.17
C ASN A 365 10.64 26.48 14.25
N SER A 366 9.52 27.14 13.95
CA SER A 366 8.84 28.04 14.88
C SER A 366 7.56 27.41 15.42
N GLN A 367 7.44 27.30 16.75
CA GLN A 367 6.19 26.83 17.37
C GLN A 367 5.04 27.85 17.31
N SER A 368 5.34 29.11 16.95
CA SER A 368 4.38 30.21 16.95
C SER A 368 4.05 30.73 15.55
N SER A 369 4.69 30.18 14.51
CA SER A 369 4.53 30.57 13.10
C SER A 369 4.62 32.08 12.89
N SER A 370 5.54 32.76 13.59
CA SER A 370 5.64 34.21 13.57
C SER A 370 7.08 34.73 13.67
N TRP A 371 7.31 35.91 13.12
CA TRP A 371 8.56 36.66 13.30
C TRP A 371 8.46 37.59 14.51
N ARG A 372 9.48 37.62 15.36
CA ARG A 372 9.73 38.74 16.27
C ARG A 372 10.32 39.87 15.45
N SER A 373 9.45 40.73 14.92
CA SER A 373 9.87 41.88 14.12
C SER A 373 10.27 43.06 15.01
N HIS A 374 11.42 43.66 14.71
CA HIS A 374 11.90 44.92 15.29
C HIS A 374 11.47 46.16 14.47
N GLY A 375 10.39 46.05 13.67
CA GLY A 375 9.77 47.19 12.97
C GLY A 375 10.01 47.25 11.46
N THR A 376 10.62 46.23 10.86
CA THR A 376 10.93 46.13 9.43
C THR A 376 9.83 45.37 8.70
N GLY A 377 9.15 46.04 7.77
CA GLY A 377 8.13 45.46 6.89
C GLY A 377 8.69 44.95 5.55
N SER A 378 9.93 45.31 5.22
CA SER A 378 10.63 44.88 4.01
C SER A 378 12.16 44.89 4.19
N ALA A 379 12.86 44.13 3.35
CA ALA A 379 14.31 43.99 3.39
C ALA A 379 15.07 45.33 3.23
N ALA A 380 14.51 46.28 2.47
CA ALA A 380 15.09 47.62 2.26
C ALA A 380 15.30 48.45 3.54
N THR A 381 14.64 48.08 4.64
CA THR A 381 14.70 48.82 5.90
C THR A 381 15.76 48.33 6.88
N LEU A 382 16.47 47.23 6.55
CA LEU A 382 17.52 46.65 7.39
C LEU A 382 18.84 47.45 7.34
N GLY A 383 19.27 47.86 6.15
CA GLY A 383 20.56 48.52 5.94
C GLY A 383 21.71 47.72 6.56
N THR A 384 22.46 48.36 7.46
CA THR A 384 23.62 47.77 8.15
C THR A 384 23.32 47.32 9.59
N ASP A 385 22.09 47.43 10.09
CA ASP A 385 21.76 47.18 11.50
C ASP A 385 21.34 45.73 11.75
N ALA A 386 22.16 45.00 12.51
CA ALA A 386 21.91 43.59 12.83
C ALA A 386 20.70 43.39 13.76
N ASP A 387 20.34 44.37 14.60
CA ASP A 387 19.20 44.25 15.53
C ASP A 387 17.85 44.33 14.78
N LEU A 388 17.84 44.86 13.56
CA LEU A 388 16.63 44.97 12.74
C LEU A 388 16.27 43.68 12.01
N LEU A 389 17.15 42.67 12.01
CA LEU A 389 16.89 41.37 11.42
C LEU A 389 15.67 40.72 12.10
N PRO A 390 14.68 40.24 11.32
CA PRO A 390 13.59 39.45 11.87
C PRO A 390 14.15 38.23 12.61
N GLU A 391 13.72 38.03 13.85
CA GLU A 391 14.06 36.83 14.59
C GLU A 391 12.91 35.84 14.57
N MET A 392 13.21 34.56 14.36
CA MET A 392 12.17 33.54 14.42
C MET A 392 11.63 33.43 15.84
N ALA A 393 10.32 33.63 16.04
CA ALA A 393 9.72 33.59 17.36
C ALA A 393 9.64 32.14 17.87
N ASP A 394 10.01 31.93 19.13
CA ASP A 394 9.94 30.61 19.80
C ASP A 394 10.56 29.49 18.96
N MET A 395 11.76 29.77 18.43
CA MET A 395 12.55 28.85 17.62
C MET A 395 12.90 27.59 18.41
N ASP A 396 12.52 26.44 17.87
CA ASP A 396 13.00 25.13 18.29
C ASP A 396 14.09 24.66 17.32
N ARG A 397 15.08 23.93 17.85
CA ARG A 397 16.24 23.48 17.06
C ARG A 397 16.23 21.97 17.02
N ASP A 398 16.25 21.43 15.82
CA ASP A 398 16.42 19.99 15.67
C ASP A 398 17.87 19.58 15.96
N ALA A 399 18.07 18.29 16.23
CA ALA A 399 19.38 17.68 16.35
C ALA A 399 20.22 17.87 15.08
N ARG A 400 19.58 18.04 13.91
CA ARG A 400 20.21 18.27 12.61
C ARG A 400 20.14 19.74 12.17
N VAL A 401 20.49 20.67 13.06
CA VAL A 401 20.57 22.09 12.70
C VAL A 401 21.80 22.42 11.86
N THR A 402 21.66 23.34 10.91
CA THR A 402 22.78 23.96 10.19
C THR A 402 23.77 24.59 11.18
N THR A 403 25.06 24.41 10.96
CA THR A 403 26.11 24.89 11.87
C THR A 403 27.15 25.74 11.15
N SER A 404 27.91 26.51 11.93
CA SER A 404 29.10 27.19 11.43
C SER A 404 30.33 26.85 12.28
N PHE A 405 30.91 25.67 12.05
CA PHE A 405 32.17 25.28 12.67
C PHE A 405 33.37 25.70 11.80
N ALA A 406 34.54 25.79 12.43
CA ALA A 406 35.81 26.06 11.74
C ALA A 406 36.32 24.83 10.96
N GLN A 407 35.52 24.41 9.98
CA GLN A 407 35.80 23.35 9.02
C GLN A 407 35.31 23.83 7.64
N PRO A 408 35.89 23.32 6.54
CA PRO A 408 35.41 23.67 5.20
C PRO A 408 33.90 23.45 5.06
N SER A 409 33.23 24.31 4.30
CA SER A 409 31.79 24.19 4.11
C SER A 409 31.41 22.88 3.42
N PHE A 410 30.38 22.21 3.92
CA PHE A 410 29.82 21.01 3.31
C PHE A 410 28.34 20.84 3.66
N THR A 411 27.56 20.29 2.72
CA THR A 411 26.20 19.83 2.98
C THR A 411 26.24 18.44 3.63
N GLY A 412 25.71 18.34 4.84
CA GLY A 412 25.66 17.09 5.58
C GLY A 412 24.43 16.25 5.26
N TYR A 413 23.29 16.90 5.03
CA TYR A 413 22.01 16.27 4.74
C TYR A 413 21.13 17.21 3.92
N TYR A 414 20.35 16.64 3.01
CA TYR A 414 19.26 17.34 2.34
C TYR A 414 18.13 16.33 2.07
N ASN A 415 16.88 16.81 2.07
CA ASN A 415 15.70 16.00 1.79
C ASN A 415 14.58 16.87 1.21
N GLN A 416 13.71 16.27 0.41
CA GLN A 416 12.49 16.91 -0.11
C GLN A 416 11.39 15.86 -0.29
N ASP A 417 10.13 16.29 -0.26
CA ASP A 417 8.94 15.43 -0.20
C ASP A 417 8.25 15.17 -1.55
N GLY A 418 8.56 15.96 -2.59
CA GLY A 418 8.00 15.82 -3.93
C GLY A 418 8.58 14.66 -4.73
N TYR A 419 7.89 14.24 -5.79
CA TYR A 419 8.40 13.25 -6.71
C TYR A 419 7.70 13.30 -8.07
N THR A 420 8.46 12.93 -9.10
CA THR A 420 7.94 12.79 -10.46
C THR A 420 7.10 11.52 -10.64
N TRP A 421 6.33 11.44 -11.73
CA TRP A 421 5.64 10.23 -12.14
C TRP A 421 6.56 9.00 -12.22
N GLY A 422 6.02 7.83 -11.88
CA GLY A 422 6.74 6.56 -11.96
C GLY A 422 5.90 5.48 -12.62
N TYR A 423 6.54 4.57 -13.35
CA TYR A 423 5.88 3.36 -13.87
C TYR A 423 5.98 2.23 -12.85
N LEU A 424 4.94 1.39 -12.78
CA LEU A 424 4.95 0.21 -11.93
C LEU A 424 6.04 -0.78 -12.39
N ASN A 425 7.01 -1.06 -11.51
CA ASN A 425 8.06 -2.05 -11.74
C ASN A 425 7.58 -3.46 -11.38
N TYR A 426 7.08 -3.62 -10.15
CA TYR A 426 6.57 -4.89 -9.64
C TYR A 426 5.55 -4.66 -8.53
N LEU A 427 4.73 -5.67 -8.28
CA LEU A 427 3.78 -5.71 -7.16
C LEU A 427 4.38 -6.51 -6.02
N SER A 428 3.98 -6.19 -4.79
CA SER A 428 4.18 -7.04 -3.62
C SER A 428 2.88 -7.20 -2.86
N VAL A 429 2.70 -8.33 -2.19
CA VAL A 429 1.61 -8.55 -1.25
C VAL A 429 2.22 -8.94 0.09
N ASP A 430 1.83 -8.26 1.16
CA ASP A 430 2.31 -8.57 2.51
C ASP A 430 1.49 -9.69 3.20
N GLU A 431 1.81 -9.97 4.46
CA GLU A 431 1.13 -11.00 5.26
C GLU A 431 -0.31 -10.60 5.66
N GLU A 432 -0.58 -9.30 5.75
CA GLU A 432 -1.88 -8.70 6.07
C GLU A 432 -2.78 -8.56 4.83
N GLY A 433 -2.28 -8.93 3.65
CA GLY A 433 -2.98 -8.88 2.37
C GLY A 433 -2.91 -7.53 1.67
N ILE A 434 -2.03 -6.62 2.09
CA ILE A 434 -1.80 -5.32 1.47
C ILE A 434 -1.02 -5.53 0.18
N LEU A 435 -1.65 -5.16 -0.94
CA LEU A 435 -1.08 -5.10 -2.28
C LEU A 435 -0.45 -3.73 -2.47
N SER A 436 0.89 -3.70 -2.57
CA SER A 436 1.67 -2.49 -2.83
C SER A 436 2.31 -2.53 -4.22
N GLY A 437 2.33 -1.39 -4.89
CA GLY A 437 3.06 -1.17 -6.13
C GLY A 437 4.40 -0.49 -5.87
N HIS A 438 5.48 -1.05 -6.42
CA HIS A 438 6.81 -0.43 -6.39
C HIS A 438 7.04 0.26 -7.73
N PHE A 439 7.28 1.57 -7.71
CA PHE A 439 7.36 2.39 -8.90
C PHE A 439 8.79 2.79 -9.27
N SER A 440 9.01 3.21 -10.51
CA SER A 440 10.32 3.63 -11.02
C SER A 440 10.82 4.94 -10.42
N ASN A 441 9.94 5.76 -9.85
CA ASN A 441 10.27 6.98 -9.10
C ASN A 441 10.76 6.68 -7.66
N GLY A 442 10.90 5.39 -7.29
CA GLY A 442 11.36 4.97 -5.96
C GLY A 442 10.26 4.95 -4.91
N GLN A 443 9.05 5.38 -5.24
CA GLN A 443 7.91 5.34 -4.33
C GLN A 443 7.29 3.95 -4.27
N THR A 444 6.78 3.63 -3.09
CA THR A 444 5.95 2.44 -2.85
C THR A 444 4.57 2.91 -2.44
N GLU A 445 3.56 2.59 -3.23
CA GLU A 445 2.19 2.95 -2.92
C GLU A 445 1.39 1.72 -2.53
N GLU A 446 0.59 1.84 -1.49
CA GLU A 446 -0.41 0.85 -1.13
C GLU A 446 -1.64 1.07 -2.00
N LEU A 447 -2.17 -0.01 -2.60
CA LEU A 447 -3.27 0.08 -3.56
C LEU A 447 -4.56 -0.52 -2.99
N TYR A 448 -4.47 -1.76 -2.50
CA TYR A 448 -5.63 -2.51 -2.00
C TYR A 448 -5.21 -3.46 -0.89
N GLN A 449 -6.14 -3.79 0.01
CA GLN A 449 -5.99 -4.87 0.97
C GLN A 449 -6.98 -6.00 0.65
N VAL A 450 -6.49 -7.22 0.45
CA VAL A 450 -7.32 -8.37 0.07
C VAL A 450 -8.32 -8.71 1.19
N GLY A 451 -9.60 -8.80 0.82
CA GLY A 451 -10.67 -9.15 1.75
C GLY A 451 -10.67 -10.64 2.09
N VAL A 452 -10.62 -10.97 3.38
CA VAL A 452 -10.69 -12.34 3.89
C VAL A 452 -12.02 -12.56 4.62
N TYR A 453 -12.73 -13.62 4.21
CA TYR A 453 -14.06 -13.95 4.69
C TYR A 453 -14.05 -15.17 5.60
N LYS A 454 -14.83 -15.11 6.68
CA LYS A 454 -15.05 -16.24 7.59
C LYS A 454 -16.54 -16.53 7.73
N PHE A 455 -16.87 -17.77 8.06
CA PHE A 455 -18.23 -18.22 8.30
C PHE A 455 -18.34 -18.84 9.69
N ASN A 456 -19.51 -18.68 10.32
CA ASN A 456 -19.78 -19.33 11.60
C ASN A 456 -19.75 -20.86 11.47
N SER A 457 -20.25 -21.39 10.34
CA SER A 457 -20.23 -22.81 10.03
C SER A 457 -19.74 -23.04 8.60
N PRO A 458 -18.42 -23.23 8.40
CA PRO A 458 -17.87 -23.49 7.06
C PRO A 458 -18.47 -24.74 6.39
N TRP A 459 -18.87 -25.74 7.18
CA TRP A 459 -19.48 -26.99 6.69
C TRP A 459 -20.81 -26.80 5.96
N GLY A 460 -21.49 -25.67 6.19
CA GLY A 460 -22.74 -25.32 5.51
C GLY A 460 -22.53 -24.69 4.12
N LEU A 461 -21.29 -24.43 3.70
CA LEU A 461 -21.01 -23.88 2.39
C LEU A 461 -21.34 -24.89 1.28
N SER A 462 -22.03 -24.43 0.24
CA SER A 462 -22.28 -25.24 -0.95
C SER A 462 -21.16 -25.03 -1.96
N ARG A 463 -20.78 -26.09 -2.69
CA ARG A 463 -19.83 -25.96 -3.80
C ARG A 463 -20.56 -25.50 -5.06
N ASP A 464 -19.94 -24.60 -5.81
CA ASP A 464 -20.49 -24.07 -7.07
C ASP A 464 -19.57 -24.32 -8.28
N GLY A 465 -18.70 -25.33 -8.17
CA GLY A 465 -17.71 -25.66 -9.21
C GLY A 465 -16.46 -24.78 -9.14
N HIS A 466 -15.45 -25.08 -9.96
CA HIS A 466 -14.17 -24.33 -10.03
C HIS A 466 -13.51 -24.06 -8.66
N THR A 467 -13.68 -24.96 -7.68
CA THR A 467 -13.24 -24.79 -6.27
C THR A 467 -13.88 -23.65 -5.48
N ASN A 468 -14.92 -23.03 -6.05
CA ASN A 468 -15.66 -21.94 -5.44
C ASN A 468 -16.83 -22.46 -4.59
N PHE A 469 -17.15 -21.70 -3.54
CA PHE A 469 -18.17 -21.97 -2.55
C PHE A 469 -19.16 -20.81 -2.48
N VAL A 470 -20.42 -21.12 -2.16
CA VAL A 470 -21.49 -20.15 -1.96
C VAL A 470 -22.04 -20.30 -0.55
N ALA A 471 -22.32 -19.17 0.09
CA ALA A 471 -22.94 -19.12 1.41
C ALA A 471 -24.39 -19.63 1.35
N THR A 472 -24.78 -20.44 2.33
CA THR A 472 -26.15 -20.93 2.49
C THR A 472 -26.72 -20.47 3.82
N GLU A 473 -28.02 -20.68 4.04
CA GLU A 473 -28.64 -20.44 5.34
C GLU A 473 -27.94 -21.25 6.46
N ALA A 474 -27.41 -22.44 6.16
CA ALA A 474 -26.72 -23.30 7.12
C ALA A 474 -25.28 -22.86 7.42
N SER A 475 -24.62 -22.11 6.55
CA SER A 475 -23.28 -21.54 6.83
C SER A 475 -23.33 -20.29 7.69
N GLY A 476 -24.48 -19.60 7.68
CA GLY A 476 -24.61 -18.23 8.12
C GLY A 476 -24.10 -17.23 7.08
N GLY A 477 -24.23 -15.94 7.39
CA GLY A 477 -23.69 -14.86 6.56
C GLY A 477 -22.17 -14.84 6.57
N ALA A 478 -21.59 -14.29 5.51
CA ALA A 478 -20.15 -14.08 5.44
C ALA A 478 -19.73 -12.94 6.38
N ILE A 479 -18.69 -13.19 7.17
CA ILE A 479 -18.05 -12.18 8.02
C ILE A 479 -16.80 -11.70 7.30
N GLU A 480 -16.86 -10.49 6.76
CA GLU A 480 -15.76 -9.84 6.07
C GLU A 480 -14.73 -9.22 7.03
N GLY A 481 -13.53 -9.00 6.51
CA GLY A 481 -12.47 -8.23 7.15
C GLY A 481 -11.11 -8.53 6.54
N VAL A 482 -10.05 -8.22 7.28
CA VAL A 482 -8.67 -8.28 6.81
C VAL A 482 -7.95 -9.54 7.29
N ALA A 483 -6.87 -9.91 6.62
CA ALA A 483 -6.03 -11.05 7.03
C ALA A 483 -5.40 -10.79 8.41
N GLY A 484 -5.12 -11.85 9.17
CA GLY A 484 -4.52 -11.76 10.51
C GLY A 484 -5.42 -11.22 11.64
N ASP A 485 -6.51 -10.52 11.32
CA ASP A 485 -7.44 -9.97 12.33
C ASP A 485 -8.55 -10.95 12.74
N ARG A 486 -8.98 -10.89 14.01
CA ARG A 486 -10.13 -11.64 14.58
C ARG A 486 -10.11 -13.15 14.30
N GLY A 487 -8.92 -13.75 14.28
CA GLY A 487 -8.74 -15.18 14.03
C GLY A 487 -8.99 -15.59 12.58
N ARG A 488 -8.85 -14.65 11.64
CA ARG A 488 -8.62 -14.94 10.23
C ARG A 488 -7.16 -15.30 10.02
N GLY A 489 -6.92 -16.15 9.02
CA GLY A 489 -5.60 -16.54 8.58
C GLY A 489 -4.82 -15.38 7.97
N THR A 490 -3.52 -15.59 7.81
CA THR A 490 -2.62 -14.66 7.13
C THR A 490 -2.42 -15.06 5.67
N ILE A 491 -2.01 -14.10 4.84
CA ILE A 491 -1.76 -14.33 3.41
C ILE A 491 -0.28 -14.59 3.19
N ASN A 492 0.05 -15.64 2.44
CA ASN A 492 1.40 -15.88 1.95
C ASN A 492 1.45 -15.55 0.46
N GLN A 493 2.32 -14.63 0.10
CA GLN A 493 2.64 -14.31 -1.28
C GLN A 493 3.42 -15.45 -1.94
N ASN A 494 3.38 -15.52 -3.28
CA ASN A 494 4.15 -16.46 -4.09
C ASN A 494 3.91 -17.91 -3.68
N SER A 495 2.69 -18.22 -3.25
CA SER A 495 2.34 -19.52 -2.69
C SER A 495 0.95 -19.90 -3.11
N LEU A 496 0.75 -21.19 -3.40
CA LEU A 496 -0.56 -21.77 -3.67
C LEU A 496 -0.84 -22.87 -2.66
N GLU A 497 -2.07 -22.92 -2.17
CA GLU A 497 -2.51 -24.01 -1.31
C GLU A 497 -2.88 -25.24 -2.15
N SER A 498 -2.18 -26.36 -1.95
CA SER A 498 -2.51 -27.62 -2.61
C SER A 498 -3.77 -28.27 -2.03
N SER A 499 -4.31 -29.24 -2.76
CA SER A 499 -5.41 -30.07 -2.28
C SER A 499 -5.08 -30.72 -0.93
N ASN A 500 -6.02 -30.76 0.01
CA ASN A 500 -5.83 -31.45 1.29
C ASN A 500 -6.13 -32.96 1.21
N VAL A 501 -6.08 -33.53 0.01
CA VAL A 501 -6.32 -34.95 -0.27
C VAL A 501 -5.01 -35.73 -0.13
N ASP A 502 -4.99 -36.71 0.77
CA ASP A 502 -3.90 -37.70 0.84
C ASP A 502 -4.26 -38.93 0.01
N MET A 503 -3.52 -39.19 -1.06
CA MET A 503 -3.75 -40.33 -1.95
C MET A 503 -3.69 -41.67 -1.22
N ALA A 504 -2.77 -41.85 -0.27
CA ALA A 504 -2.59 -43.12 0.41
C ALA A 504 -3.84 -43.48 1.23
N ASP A 505 -4.38 -42.49 1.95
CA ASP A 505 -5.60 -42.62 2.73
C ASP A 505 -6.82 -42.82 1.83
N GLU A 506 -6.96 -42.04 0.74
CA GLU A 506 -8.08 -42.19 -0.19
C GLU A 506 -8.07 -43.57 -0.88
N PHE A 507 -6.90 -44.09 -1.31
CA PHE A 507 -6.80 -45.43 -1.88
C PHE A 507 -7.12 -46.52 -0.86
N SER A 508 -6.67 -46.37 0.38
CA SER A 508 -7.02 -47.29 1.48
C SER A 508 -8.54 -47.31 1.71
N ASN A 509 -9.15 -46.13 1.82
CA ASN A 509 -10.60 -45.98 1.97
C ASN A 509 -11.37 -46.53 0.77
N MET A 510 -10.83 -46.38 -0.44
CA MET A 510 -11.41 -46.95 -1.65
C MET A 510 -11.39 -48.48 -1.62
N ILE A 511 -10.29 -49.09 -1.17
CA ILE A 511 -10.20 -50.55 -1.01
C ILE A 511 -11.20 -51.05 0.05
N VAL A 512 -11.33 -50.34 1.19
CA VAL A 512 -12.30 -50.69 2.24
C VAL A 512 -13.73 -50.58 1.72
N THR A 513 -14.06 -49.49 1.04
CA THR A 513 -15.40 -49.25 0.46
C THR A 513 -15.73 -50.27 -0.63
N GLN A 514 -14.76 -50.61 -1.49
CA GLN A 514 -14.90 -51.64 -2.52
C GLN A 514 -15.14 -53.03 -1.91
N ARG A 515 -14.40 -53.40 -0.85
CA ARG A 515 -14.63 -54.65 -0.11
C ARG A 515 -16.01 -54.68 0.54
N GLY A 516 -16.46 -53.55 1.11
CA GLY A 516 -17.83 -53.39 1.63
C GLY A 516 -18.89 -53.60 0.55
N TYR A 517 -18.71 -53.00 -0.62
CA TYR A 517 -19.59 -53.20 -1.78
C TYR A 517 -19.65 -54.67 -2.23
N GLN A 518 -18.50 -55.33 -2.36
CA GLN A 518 -18.41 -56.76 -2.73
C GLN A 518 -19.05 -57.67 -1.68
N ALA A 519 -18.85 -57.39 -0.39
CA ALA A 519 -19.47 -58.12 0.71
C ALA A 519 -21.01 -58.00 0.67
N ASN A 520 -21.54 -56.79 0.50
CA ASN A 520 -22.98 -56.56 0.41
C ASN A 520 -23.59 -57.21 -0.84
N THR A 521 -22.90 -57.19 -1.97
CA THR A 521 -23.32 -57.90 -3.19
C THR A 521 -23.40 -59.42 -2.96
N LYS A 522 -22.42 -59.99 -2.22
CA LYS A 522 -22.42 -61.42 -1.87
C LYS A 522 -23.56 -61.81 -0.93
N VAL A 523 -24.00 -60.91 -0.04
CA VAL A 523 -25.20 -61.12 0.80
C VAL A 523 -26.44 -61.23 -0.09
N ILE A 524 -26.58 -60.38 -1.11
CA ILE A 524 -27.71 -60.42 -2.05
C ILE A 524 -27.71 -61.73 -2.84
N THR A 525 -26.58 -62.16 -3.40
CA THR A 525 -26.50 -63.41 -4.18
C THR A 525 -26.72 -64.66 -3.32
N THR A 526 -26.28 -64.64 -2.06
CA THR A 526 -26.54 -65.72 -1.11
C THR A 526 -28.03 -65.78 -0.76
N ALA A 527 -28.66 -64.62 -0.51
CA ALA A 527 -30.09 -64.54 -0.28
C ALA A 527 -30.91 -65.01 -1.49
N ASP A 528 -30.48 -64.67 -2.71
CA ASP A 528 -31.11 -65.12 -3.96
C ASP A 528 -30.97 -66.64 -4.15
N THR A 529 -29.80 -67.21 -3.86
CA THR A 529 -29.58 -68.66 -3.88
C THR A 529 -30.49 -69.38 -2.87
N MET A 530 -30.65 -68.82 -1.67
CA MET A 530 -31.58 -69.34 -0.65
C MET A 530 -33.05 -69.21 -1.09
N LEU A 531 -33.44 -68.16 -1.80
CA LEU A 531 -34.77 -68.05 -2.39
C LEU A 531 -35.00 -69.09 -3.49
N ASN A 532 -34.04 -69.27 -4.39
CA ASN A 532 -34.14 -70.24 -5.47
C ASN A 532 -34.24 -71.68 -4.95
N THR A 533 -33.44 -72.03 -3.94
CA THR A 533 -33.57 -73.33 -3.25
C THR A 533 -34.94 -73.48 -2.58
N LEU A 534 -35.44 -72.45 -1.89
CA LEU A 534 -36.76 -72.48 -1.27
C LEU A 534 -37.91 -72.62 -2.30
N ILE A 535 -37.80 -71.97 -3.46
CA ILE A 535 -38.74 -72.12 -4.58
C ILE A 535 -38.70 -73.55 -5.13
N SER A 536 -37.50 -74.15 -5.25
CA SER A 536 -37.33 -75.53 -5.72
C SER A 536 -37.90 -76.59 -4.78
N VAL A 537 -37.93 -76.32 -3.46
CA VAL A 537 -38.53 -77.21 -2.44
C VAL A 537 -40.07 -77.21 -2.46
N LYS A 538 -40.69 -76.15 -3.02
CA LYS A 538 -42.15 -76.06 -3.16
C LYS A 538 -42.69 -76.80 -4.39
N ARG A 539 -41.83 -77.12 -5.36
CA ARG A 539 -42.16 -77.98 -6.51
C ARG A 539 -42.00 -79.44 -6.12
#